data_AF-A0A0Q9XE89-F1
#
_entry.id   AF-A0A0Q9XE89-F1
#
_cell.length_a   1.000
_cell.length_b   1.000
_cell.length_c   1.000
_cell.angle_alpha   90.00
_cell.angle_beta   90.00
_cell.angle_gamma   90.00
#
_symmetry.space_group_name_H-M   'P 1'
#
loop_
_entity.id
_entity.type
_entity.pdbx_description
1 polymer ?
#
loop_
_entity_poly.entity_id
_entity_poly.type
_entity_poly.pdbx_seq_one_letter_code
_entity_poly.pdbx_strand_id
1 'polypeptide(L)'
;MSGGASYVLSREALHRFMSEAYSSEKICPAVKEWGIEDFYMGVCLQNVGVHFIDSQRALPEENKTKFFPLDVGEFVSTNNDSIPDWLPQMSVSRIETGKDCCSNYSIAFHYITPGRMYLFDFLLYHLRIFGRNYEEQQPARLTNDEVLERFPLENNSEIRDLTNMLNKPANF
;
A
#
# COMPACT_ATOMS: atom_id res chain seq x y z
N MET A 1 0.81 -2.48 5.20
CA MET A 1 -0.37 -2.54 4.30
C MET A 1 -1.48 -1.77 4.98
N SER A 2 -2.16 -0.85 4.28
CA SER A 2 -3.33 -0.17 4.82
C SER A 2 -4.58 -0.66 4.10
N GLY A 3 -5.57 -1.14 4.85
CA GLY A 3 -6.86 -1.59 4.34
C GLY A 3 -7.66 -0.43 3.74
N GLY A 4 -7.57 0.75 4.35
CA GLY A 4 -8.22 1.96 3.82
C GLY A 4 -7.74 2.32 2.41
N ALA A 5 -6.42 2.35 2.19
CA ALA A 5 -5.86 2.61 0.86
C ALA A 5 -5.98 1.43 -0.11
N SER A 6 -6.40 0.26 0.38
CA SER A 6 -6.23 -1.05 -0.27
C SER A 6 -4.80 -1.58 -0.29
N TYR A 7 -4.68 -2.88 -0.58
CA TYR A 7 -3.44 -3.58 -0.83
C TYR A 7 -3.65 -4.59 -1.97
N VAL A 8 -2.57 -5.00 -2.64
CA VAL A 8 -2.62 -5.96 -3.76
C VAL A 8 -1.92 -7.24 -3.35
N LEU A 9 -2.59 -8.37 -3.58
CA LEU A 9 -2.02 -9.70 -3.36
C LEU A 9 -1.72 -10.36 -4.70
N SER A 10 -0.56 -11.00 -4.80
CA SER A 10 -0.30 -11.93 -5.90
C SER A 10 -1.22 -13.15 -5.76
N ARG A 11 -1.42 -13.86 -6.87
CA ARG A 11 -2.19 -15.11 -6.87
C ARG A 11 -1.67 -16.11 -5.82
N GLU A 12 -0.35 -16.20 -5.69
CA GLU A 12 0.31 -17.08 -4.73
C GLU A 12 0.12 -16.61 -3.28
N ALA A 13 0.20 -15.31 -3.02
CA ALA A 13 -0.05 -14.77 -1.68
C ALA A 13 -1.48 -15.07 -1.20
N LEU A 14 -2.47 -14.87 -2.07
CA LEU A 14 -3.86 -15.20 -1.77
C LEU A 14 -4.07 -16.71 -1.58
N HIS A 15 -3.42 -17.53 -2.41
CA HIS A 15 -3.47 -19.00 -2.29
C HIS A 15 -2.96 -19.45 -0.91
N ARG A 16 -1.74 -19.05 -0.53
CA ARG A 16 -1.15 -19.39 0.78
C ARG A 16 -2.00 -18.90 1.95
N PHE A 17 -2.51 -17.68 1.86
CA PHE A 17 -3.43 -17.16 2.87
C PHE A 17 -4.63 -18.10 3.08
N MET A 18 -5.30 -18.50 1.99
CA MET A 18 -6.48 -19.35 2.09
C MET A 18 -6.17 -20.80 2.48
N SER A 19 -5.09 -21.39 1.96
CA SER A 19 -4.78 -22.81 2.17
C SER A 19 -4.04 -23.10 3.47
N GLU A 20 -3.26 -22.14 3.98
CA GLU A 20 -2.34 -22.36 5.10
C GLU A 20 -2.66 -21.48 6.31
N ALA A 21 -3.04 -20.21 6.11
CA ALA A 21 -3.24 -19.26 7.22
C ALA A 21 -4.68 -19.22 7.74
N TYR A 22 -5.66 -19.04 6.86
CA TYR A 22 -7.02 -18.61 7.21
C TYR A 22 -7.73 -19.52 8.23
N SER A 23 -7.53 -20.83 8.15
CA SER A 23 -8.18 -21.80 9.04
C SER A 23 -7.38 -22.12 10.31
N SER A 24 -6.19 -21.53 10.49
CA SER A 24 -5.26 -21.88 11.56
C SER A 24 -5.10 -20.72 12.53
N GLU A 25 -5.73 -20.82 13.71
CA GLU A 25 -5.61 -19.82 14.79
C GLU A 25 -4.16 -19.64 15.30
N LYS A 26 -3.27 -20.60 15.00
CA LYS A 26 -1.84 -20.53 15.33
C LYS A 26 -1.05 -19.66 14.34
N ILE A 27 -1.43 -19.69 13.06
CA ILE A 27 -0.76 -18.96 11.98
C ILE A 27 -1.41 -17.60 11.80
N CYS A 28 -2.74 -17.55 11.86
CA CYS A 28 -3.54 -16.36 11.74
C CYS A 28 -4.28 -16.17 13.06
N PRO A 29 -3.85 -15.23 13.93
CA PRO A 29 -4.46 -15.03 15.24
C PRO A 29 -5.95 -14.77 15.12
N ALA A 30 -6.74 -15.31 16.04
CA ALA A 30 -8.17 -15.04 16.10
C ALA A 30 -8.42 -13.53 16.21
N VAL A 31 -9.25 -13.01 15.32
CA VAL A 31 -9.59 -11.57 15.30
C VAL A 31 -10.36 -11.21 16.55
N LYS A 32 -9.95 -10.13 17.21
CA LYS A 32 -10.74 -9.54 18.30
C LYS A 32 -11.91 -8.75 17.74
N GLU A 33 -12.95 -8.60 18.55
CA GLU A 33 -14.00 -7.62 18.29
C GLU A 33 -13.35 -6.23 18.14
N TRP A 34 -13.63 -5.53 17.04
CA TRP A 34 -13.00 -4.24 16.67
C TRP A 34 -11.51 -4.31 16.29
N GLY A 35 -11.01 -5.50 15.95
CA GLY A 35 -9.67 -5.71 15.45
C GLY A 35 -9.40 -4.98 14.12
N ILE A 36 -8.14 -4.59 13.92
CA ILE A 36 -7.70 -3.89 12.70
C ILE A 36 -7.36 -4.94 11.63
N GLU A 37 -8.30 -5.18 10.71
CA GLU A 37 -8.21 -6.26 9.71
C GLU A 37 -6.89 -6.30 8.93
N ASP A 38 -6.43 -5.17 8.41
CA ASP A 38 -5.22 -5.07 7.59
C ASP A 38 -3.94 -5.44 8.37
N PHE A 39 -3.92 -5.19 9.67
CA PHE A 39 -2.85 -5.60 10.58
C PHE A 39 -2.85 -7.13 10.74
N TYR A 40 -4.01 -7.73 10.99
CA TYR A 40 -4.14 -9.19 11.08
C TYR A 40 -3.77 -9.85 9.76
N MET A 41 -4.23 -9.31 8.63
CA MET A 41 -3.81 -9.78 7.31
C MET A 41 -2.29 -9.73 7.13
N GLY A 42 -1.64 -8.66 7.59
CA GLY A 42 -0.19 -8.57 7.62
C GLY A 42 0.46 -9.71 8.41
N VAL A 43 -0.02 -9.99 9.63
CA VAL A 43 0.50 -11.10 10.46
C VAL A 43 0.31 -12.45 9.75
N CYS A 44 -0.90 -12.71 9.24
CA CYS A 44 -1.23 -14.00 8.63
C CYS A 44 -0.38 -14.27 7.38
N LEU A 45 -0.17 -13.25 6.55
CA LEU A 45 0.67 -13.33 5.34
C LEU A 45 2.16 -13.50 5.68
N GLN A 46 2.68 -12.79 6.71
CA GLN A 46 4.06 -12.97 7.18
C GLN A 46 4.31 -14.41 7.62
N ASN A 47 3.37 -15.00 8.36
CA ASN A 47 3.52 -16.34 8.93
C ASN A 47 3.51 -17.47 7.89
N VAL A 48 2.99 -17.23 6.67
CA VAL A 48 3.05 -18.16 5.53
C VAL A 48 4.12 -17.75 4.50
N GLY A 49 5.06 -16.89 4.91
CA GLY A 49 6.22 -16.50 4.12
C GLY A 49 5.88 -15.69 2.86
N VAL A 50 4.79 -14.93 2.88
CA VAL A 50 4.50 -13.97 1.81
C VAL A 50 5.46 -12.79 1.92
N HIS A 51 6.10 -12.48 0.80
CA HIS A 51 7.02 -11.35 0.68
C HIS A 51 6.25 -10.04 0.50
N PHE A 52 6.48 -9.09 1.39
CA PHE A 52 5.86 -7.77 1.36
C PHE A 52 6.67 -6.81 0.52
N ILE A 53 6.00 -6.10 -0.37
CA ILE A 53 6.61 -5.14 -1.28
C ILE A 53 6.16 -3.73 -0.90
N ASP A 54 7.12 -2.84 -0.70
CA ASP A 54 6.83 -1.41 -0.64
C ASP A 54 6.61 -0.86 -2.05
N SER A 55 5.37 -0.48 -2.33
CA SER A 55 4.96 0.13 -3.59
C SER A 55 5.74 1.39 -3.97
N GLN A 56 6.37 2.08 -3.01
CA GLN A 56 7.21 3.24 -3.31
C GLN A 56 8.33 2.87 -4.27
N ARG A 57 8.97 1.72 -4.06
CA ARG A 57 10.08 1.18 -4.84
C ARG A 57 9.65 0.44 -6.10
N ALA A 58 8.35 0.45 -6.43
CA ALA A 58 7.82 -0.35 -7.53
C ALA A 58 8.25 0.12 -8.93
N LEU A 59 8.79 1.33 -9.06
CA LEU A 59 9.29 1.89 -10.31
C LEU A 59 10.75 2.37 -10.12
N PRO A 60 11.71 2.05 -11.02
CA PRO A 60 13.11 2.44 -10.84
C PRO A 60 13.33 3.94 -10.92
N GLU A 61 12.55 4.61 -11.77
CA GLU A 61 12.65 6.05 -12.00
C GLU A 61 12.03 6.91 -10.90
N GLU A 62 11.21 6.34 -10.01
CA GLU A 62 10.58 7.09 -8.92
C GLU A 62 10.34 6.27 -7.65
N ASN A 63 10.84 6.81 -6.53
CA ASN A 63 10.57 6.28 -5.19
C ASN A 63 9.48 7.12 -4.51
N LYS A 64 8.22 6.96 -4.94
CA LYS A 64 7.07 7.73 -4.46
C LYS A 64 5.88 6.85 -4.10
N THR A 65 5.14 7.25 -3.08
CA THR A 65 3.93 6.57 -2.59
C THR A 65 2.91 6.38 -3.70
N LYS A 66 2.29 5.18 -3.72
CA LYS A 66 1.27 4.79 -4.70
C LYS A 66 -0.07 4.41 -4.06
N PHE A 67 -0.07 4.01 -2.79
CA PHE A 67 -1.28 3.74 -2.00
C PHE A 67 -1.35 4.73 -0.84
N PHE A 68 -2.44 5.49 -0.77
CA PHE A 68 -2.58 6.61 0.15
C PHE A 68 -3.70 6.34 1.16
N PRO A 69 -3.39 6.15 2.45
CA PRO A 69 -4.38 5.82 3.49
C PRO A 69 -5.24 7.01 3.94
N LEU A 70 -5.06 8.17 3.31
CA LEU A 70 -5.84 9.39 3.51
C LEU A 70 -6.30 9.94 2.15
N ASP A 71 -7.10 11.00 2.18
CA ASP A 71 -7.49 11.73 0.97
C ASP A 71 -6.24 12.34 0.30
N VAL A 72 -6.22 12.37 -1.03
CA VAL A 72 -5.10 12.93 -1.80
C VAL A 72 -4.75 14.36 -1.40
N GLY A 73 -5.75 15.15 -0.96
CA GLY A 73 -5.60 16.51 -0.47
C GLY A 73 -4.60 16.63 0.69
N GLU A 74 -4.57 15.65 1.58
CA GLU A 74 -3.68 15.66 2.76
C GLU A 74 -2.21 15.47 2.38
N PHE A 75 -1.94 14.75 1.28
CA PHE A 75 -0.58 14.51 0.80
C PHE A 75 -0.08 15.63 -0.12
N VAL A 76 -0.94 16.18 -0.98
CA VAL A 76 -0.54 17.26 -1.91
C VAL A 76 -0.41 18.61 -1.22
N SER A 77 -1.04 18.78 -0.05
CA SER A 77 -0.87 19.96 0.80
C SER A 77 0.58 20.06 1.27
N THR A 78 1.11 21.29 1.33
CA THR A 78 2.42 21.56 1.96
C THR A 78 2.32 21.69 3.48
N ASN A 79 1.11 21.66 4.04
CA ASN A 79 0.93 21.67 5.49
C ASN A 79 0.99 20.24 6.04
N ASN A 80 2.02 19.95 6.85
CA ASN A 80 2.17 18.64 7.48
C ASN A 80 1.20 18.38 8.64
N ASP A 81 0.51 19.40 9.15
CA ASP A 81 -0.48 19.24 10.23
C ASP A 81 -1.65 18.31 9.85
N SER A 82 -1.84 18.11 8.55
CA SER A 82 -2.78 17.18 7.93
C SER A 82 -2.46 15.70 8.14
N ILE A 83 -1.19 15.35 8.40
CA ILE A 83 -0.75 13.97 8.53
C ILE A 83 -0.88 13.53 9.99
N PRO A 84 -1.72 12.52 10.29
CA PRO A 84 -1.93 12.08 11.66
C PRO A 84 -0.71 11.31 12.19
N ASP A 85 -0.42 11.49 13.48
CA ASP A 85 0.78 10.94 14.15
C ASP A 85 0.95 9.42 14.02
N TRP A 86 -0.16 8.68 13.86
CA TRP A 86 -0.11 7.23 13.71
C TRP A 86 0.47 6.80 12.36
N LEU A 87 0.35 7.61 11.30
CA LEU A 87 0.71 7.19 9.95
C LEU A 87 2.23 6.95 9.82
N PRO A 88 3.13 7.85 10.26
CA PRO A 88 4.56 7.57 10.28
C PRO A 88 4.93 6.35 11.15
N GLN A 89 4.21 6.08 12.24
CA GLN A 89 4.49 4.97 13.14
C GLN A 89 4.18 3.60 12.52
N MET A 90 3.20 3.57 11.60
CA MET A 90 2.71 2.38 10.91
C MET A 90 3.27 2.22 9.49
N SER A 91 4.12 3.14 9.05
CA SER A 91 4.72 3.12 7.72
C SER A 91 6.16 2.60 7.77
N VAL A 92 6.53 1.76 6.80
CA VAL A 92 7.92 1.30 6.64
C VAL A 92 8.78 2.43 6.08
N SER A 93 8.26 3.16 5.11
CA SER A 93 8.94 4.27 4.44
C SER A 93 8.46 5.62 4.93
N ARG A 94 9.32 6.63 4.74
CA ARG A 94 8.99 8.01 5.05
C ARG A 94 7.78 8.47 4.25
N ILE A 95 6.91 9.23 4.91
CA ILE A 95 5.80 9.91 4.27
C ILE A 95 6.27 11.27 3.76
N GLU A 96 6.16 11.47 2.46
CA GLU A 96 6.44 12.75 1.80
C GLU A 96 5.13 13.46 1.45
N THR A 97 5.12 14.79 1.56
CA THR A 97 3.97 15.67 1.30
C THR A 97 4.35 16.79 0.31
N GLY A 98 3.38 17.58 -0.13
CA GLY A 98 3.59 18.68 -1.07
C GLY A 98 4.03 18.19 -2.46
N LYS A 99 5.03 18.88 -3.04
CA LYS A 99 5.48 18.61 -4.43
C LYS A 99 6.16 17.24 -4.59
N ASP A 100 6.70 16.70 -3.51
CA ASP A 100 7.47 15.45 -3.54
C ASP A 100 6.58 14.22 -3.29
N CYS A 101 5.34 14.41 -2.83
CA CYS A 101 4.51 13.33 -2.30
C CYS A 101 4.20 12.21 -3.28
N CYS A 102 3.79 12.56 -4.49
CA CYS A 102 2.85 11.68 -5.16
C CYS A 102 3.42 11.17 -6.48
N SER A 103 3.36 9.86 -6.62
CA SER A 103 3.69 9.15 -7.85
C SER A 103 2.76 9.60 -8.98
N ASN A 104 3.30 9.77 -10.20
CA ASN A 104 2.46 9.94 -11.38
C ASN A 104 1.66 8.66 -11.71
N TYR A 105 2.06 7.53 -11.12
CA TYR A 105 1.44 6.21 -11.19
C TYR A 105 0.82 5.82 -9.84
N SER A 106 0.19 6.79 -9.17
CA SER A 106 -0.61 6.55 -7.97
C SER A 106 -1.76 5.59 -8.26
N ILE A 107 -2.06 4.67 -7.33
CA ILE A 107 -3.01 3.56 -7.53
C ILE A 107 -4.32 3.80 -6.78
N ALA A 108 -4.27 4.19 -5.50
CA ALA A 108 -5.47 4.30 -4.68
C ALA A 108 -5.33 5.36 -3.56
N PHE A 109 -6.46 6.00 -3.26
CA PHE A 109 -6.60 7.00 -2.20
C PHE A 109 -7.81 6.64 -1.32
N HIS A 110 -7.67 6.80 0.00
CA HIS A 110 -8.73 6.55 0.95
C HIS A 110 -9.57 7.81 1.21
N TYR A 111 -10.73 7.66 1.87
CA TYR A 111 -11.68 8.74 2.20
C TYR A 111 -12.18 9.59 1.01
N ILE A 112 -12.12 9.05 -0.20
CA ILE A 112 -12.60 9.74 -1.40
C ILE A 112 -14.13 9.74 -1.42
N THR A 113 -14.72 10.94 -1.52
CA THR A 113 -16.18 11.10 -1.63
C THR A 113 -16.68 10.66 -3.02
N PRO A 114 -17.95 10.26 -3.17
CA PRO A 114 -18.51 9.91 -4.48
C PRO A 114 -18.31 11.02 -5.53
N GLY A 115 -18.49 12.29 -5.15
CA GLY A 115 -18.26 13.42 -6.04
C GLY A 115 -16.80 13.54 -6.51
N ARG A 116 -15.83 13.25 -5.62
CA ARG A 116 -14.41 13.22 -5.99
C ARG A 116 -14.07 12.05 -6.90
N MET A 117 -14.71 10.89 -6.75
CA MET A 117 -14.53 9.77 -7.68
C MET A 117 -14.90 10.19 -9.12
N TYR A 118 -16.07 10.81 -9.31
CA TYR A 118 -16.48 11.33 -10.62
C TYR A 118 -15.56 12.47 -11.12
N LEU A 119 -15.06 13.31 -10.21
CA LEU A 119 -14.08 14.34 -10.59
C LEU A 119 -12.78 13.71 -11.11
N PHE A 120 -12.24 12.69 -10.42
CA PHE A 120 -11.02 12.00 -10.87
C PHE A 120 -11.25 11.29 -12.20
N ASP A 121 -12.38 10.61 -12.36
CA ASP A 121 -12.76 9.99 -13.63
C ASP A 121 -12.81 11.02 -14.78
N PHE A 122 -13.44 12.18 -14.53
CA PHE A 122 -13.46 13.27 -15.50
C PHE A 122 -12.05 13.79 -15.81
N LEU A 123 -11.22 14.05 -14.80
CA LEU A 123 -9.87 14.60 -14.99
C LEU A 123 -8.91 13.62 -15.69
N LEU A 124 -9.04 12.32 -15.44
CA LEU A 124 -8.16 11.30 -16.00
C LEU A 124 -8.58 10.87 -17.41
N TYR A 125 -9.87 10.62 -17.63
CA TYR A 125 -10.34 9.95 -18.84
C TYR A 125 -11.06 10.88 -19.82
N HIS A 126 -11.65 11.98 -19.34
CA HIS A 126 -12.54 12.82 -20.15
C HIS A 126 -11.92 14.18 -20.51
N LEU A 127 -11.18 14.80 -19.61
CA LEU A 127 -10.58 16.12 -19.82
C LEU A 127 -9.42 16.04 -20.85
N ARG A 128 -9.54 16.81 -21.93
CA ARG A 128 -8.50 16.94 -22.96
C ARG A 128 -7.76 18.26 -22.82
N ILE A 129 -6.52 18.19 -22.36
CA ILE A 129 -5.62 19.34 -22.22
C ILE A 129 -4.92 19.57 -23.56
N PHE A 130 -5.01 20.80 -24.05
CA PHE A 130 -4.35 21.20 -25.29
C PHE A 130 -2.84 20.91 -25.23
N GLY A 131 -2.31 20.29 -26.28
CA GLY A 131 -0.88 19.98 -26.41
C GLY A 131 -0.39 18.74 -25.66
N ARG A 132 -1.28 17.98 -25.00
CA ARG A 132 -0.92 16.72 -24.32
C ARG A 132 -1.42 15.50 -25.09
N ASN A 133 -0.52 14.53 -25.32
CA ASN A 133 -0.88 13.21 -25.82
C ASN A 133 -1.17 12.27 -24.64
N TYR A 134 -2.17 11.41 -24.79
CA TYR A 134 -2.71 10.54 -23.75
C TYR A 134 -2.59 9.07 -24.15
N GLU A 135 -1.39 8.63 -24.56
CA GLU A 135 -1.15 7.23 -24.85
C GLU A 135 -0.99 6.44 -23.55
N GLU A 136 -1.90 5.49 -23.31
CA GLU A 136 -1.80 4.52 -22.22
C GLU A 136 -1.07 3.28 -22.74
N GLN A 137 0.23 3.17 -22.46
CA GLN A 137 0.98 1.95 -22.73
C GLN A 137 1.13 1.17 -21.43
N GLN A 138 0.70 -0.09 -21.44
CA GLN A 138 0.96 -0.96 -20.30
C GLN A 138 2.46 -1.23 -20.19
N PRO A 139 3.04 -1.22 -18.98
CA PRO A 139 4.42 -1.59 -18.81
C PRO A 139 4.65 -3.03 -19.25
N ALA A 140 5.85 -3.32 -19.75
CA ALA A 140 6.25 -4.68 -20.06
C ALA A 140 6.15 -5.56 -18.80
N ARG A 141 5.82 -6.84 -18.99
CA ARG A 141 5.82 -7.81 -17.90
C ARG A 141 7.26 -8.00 -17.42
N LEU A 142 7.47 -7.84 -16.13
CA LEU A 142 8.74 -8.14 -15.49
C LEU A 142 9.00 -9.64 -15.52
N THR A 143 10.25 -10.00 -15.76
CA THR A 143 10.80 -11.34 -15.54
C THR A 143 11.00 -11.60 -14.05
N ASN A 144 11.16 -12.87 -13.67
CA ASN A 144 11.41 -13.22 -12.26
C ASN A 144 12.71 -12.59 -11.73
N ASP A 145 13.75 -12.51 -12.57
CA ASP A 145 15.04 -11.92 -12.19
C ASP A 145 14.89 -10.41 -11.93
N GLU A 146 14.17 -9.69 -12.80
CA GLU A 146 13.86 -8.26 -12.60
C GLU A 146 13.01 -8.03 -11.34
N VAL A 147 12.08 -8.94 -11.03
CA VAL A 147 11.29 -8.87 -9.78
C VAL A 147 12.18 -9.05 -8.56
N LEU A 148 13.09 -10.03 -8.57
CA LEU A 148 14.01 -10.28 -7.46
C LEU A 148 15.06 -9.19 -7.29
N GLU A 149 15.55 -8.62 -8.39
CA GLU A 149 16.47 -7.48 -8.37
C GLU A 149 15.79 -6.24 -7.76
N ARG A 150 14.55 -5.98 -8.15
CA ARG A 150 13.80 -4.81 -7.70
C ARG A 150 13.24 -4.96 -6.29
N PHE A 151 12.88 -6.17 -5.91
CA PHE A 151 12.37 -6.51 -4.58
C PHE A 151 13.18 -7.67 -3.98
N PRO A 152 14.43 -7.41 -3.55
CA PRO A 152 15.25 -8.42 -2.89
C PRO A 152 14.57 -8.96 -1.64
N LEU A 153 14.72 -10.26 -1.38
CA LEU A 153 14.12 -10.93 -0.23
C LEU A 153 14.61 -10.32 1.10
N GLU A 154 15.83 -9.82 1.11
CA GLU A 154 16.48 -9.16 2.24
C GLU A 154 15.71 -7.93 2.72
N ASN A 155 14.96 -7.24 1.84
CA ASN A 155 14.13 -6.09 2.24
C ASN A 155 13.09 -6.47 3.29
N ASN A 156 12.65 -7.74 3.35
CA ASN A 156 11.70 -8.18 4.38
C ASN A 156 12.34 -8.35 5.76
N SER A 157 13.68 -8.35 5.86
CA SER A 157 14.36 -8.28 7.16
C SER A 157 14.20 -6.90 7.84
N GLU A 158 13.93 -5.84 7.06
CA GLU A 158 13.63 -4.50 7.58
C GLU A 158 12.18 -4.37 8.08
N ILE A 159 11.31 -5.29 7.67
CA ILE A 159 9.91 -5.29 8.07
C ILE A 159 9.82 -5.84 9.47
N ARG A 160 9.24 -5.03 10.37
CA ARG A 160 9.01 -5.42 11.76
C ARG A 160 8.18 -6.70 11.79
N ASP A 161 8.61 -7.65 12.61
CA ASP A 161 7.78 -8.77 12.99
C ASP A 161 6.56 -8.24 13.75
N LEU A 162 5.41 -8.32 13.09
CA LEU A 162 4.15 -7.77 13.60
C LEU A 162 3.67 -8.53 14.84
N THR A 163 4.13 -9.78 15.04
CA THR A 163 3.80 -10.55 16.25
C THR A 163 4.54 -10.04 17.49
N ASN A 164 5.70 -9.42 17.31
CA ASN A 164 6.60 -8.96 18.36
C ASN A 164 6.59 -7.44 18.59
N MET A 165 5.63 -6.73 18.01
CA MET A 165 5.50 -5.29 18.17
C MET A 165 5.17 -4.93 19.63
N LEU A 166 6.04 -4.14 20.28
CA LEU A 166 5.92 -3.77 21.70
C LEU A 166 4.65 -2.97 22.01
N ASN A 167 4.27 -2.07 21.11
CA ASN A 167 3.07 -1.24 21.20
C ASN A 167 2.06 -1.71 20.18
N LYS A 168 1.42 -2.85 20.44
CA LYS A 168 0.32 -3.31 19.59
C LYS A 168 -0.85 -2.31 19.71
N PRO A 169 -1.59 -2.03 18.62
CA PRO A 169 -2.82 -1.27 18.72
C PRO A 169 -3.72 -1.87 19.80
N ALA A 170 -4.46 -1.05 20.55
CA ALA A 170 -5.28 -1.52 21.67
C ALA A 170 -6.31 -2.61 21.30
N ASN A 171 -6.66 -2.70 20.01
CA ASN A 171 -7.61 -3.67 19.46
C ASN A 171 -6.90 -4.86 18.78
N PHE A 172 -5.59 -5.01 18.97
CA PHE A 172 -4.90 -6.27 18.69
C PHE A 172 -5.15 -7.25 19.82
#